data_AF-A0A1Y1CL65-F1
#
_entry.id   AF-A0A1Y1CL65-F1
#
_cell.length_a   1.000
_cell.length_b   1.000
_cell.length_c   1.000
_cell.angle_alpha   90.00
_cell.angle_beta   90.00
_cell.angle_gamma   90.00
#
_symmetry.space_group_name_H-M   'P 1'
#
loop_
_entity.id
_entity.type
_entity.pdbx_description
1 polymer ?
#
loop_
_entity_poly.entity_id
_entity_poly.type
_entity_poly.pdbx_seq_one_letter_code
_entity_poly.pdbx_strand_id
1 'polypeptide(L)' 'MMQRAGQMNSNVKQRQLWQQNNQPVELWSNKVISEKLNYIHNNPVEAGFAEETHHWKYSSAKNYAGELGQLPVELL' A
#
# COMPACT_ATOMS: atom_id res chain seq x y z
N MET A 1 0.67 -0.64 23.92
CA MET A 1 0.42 0.08 22.66
C MET A 1 -1.01 -0.14 22.14
N MET A 2 -1.39 -1.34 21.70
CA MET A 2 -2.74 -1.59 21.13
C MET A 2 -3.93 -1.44 22.10
N GLN A 3 -3.77 -1.83 23.39
CA GLN A 3 -4.83 -1.61 24.41
C GLN A 3 -5.06 -0.11 24.65
N ARG A 4 -3.97 0.65 24.78
CA ARG A 4 -4.02 2.12 24.94
C ARG A 4 -4.73 2.78 23.75
N ALA A 5 -4.42 2.37 22.52
CA ALA A 5 -5.11 2.86 21.33
C ALA A 5 -6.62 2.51 21.34
N GLY A 6 -6.98 1.32 21.79
CA GLY A 6 -8.38 0.91 21.94
C GLY A 6 -9.15 1.71 22.99
N GLN A 7 -8.54 2.02 24.13
CA GLN A 7 -9.14 2.85 25.18
C GLN A 7 -9.45 4.29 24.72
N MET A 8 -8.73 4.78 23.70
CA MET A 8 -8.92 6.13 23.16
C MET A 8 -10.02 6.21 22.09
N ASN A 9 -10.62 5.09 21.68
CA ASN A 9 -11.67 5.03 20.66
C ASN A 9 -12.91 4.31 21.18
N SER A 10 -14.05 5.02 21.23
CA SER A 10 -15.32 4.49 21.78
C SER A 10 -15.85 3.26 21.05
N ASN A 11 -15.54 3.12 19.77
CA ASN A 11 -15.96 1.98 18.94
C ASN A 11 -15.05 0.75 19.08
N VAL A 12 -14.01 0.80 19.91
CA VAL A 12 -13.08 -0.30 20.13
C VAL A 12 -13.20 -0.84 21.55
N LYS A 13 -13.48 -2.15 21.68
CA LYS A 13 -13.73 -2.76 23.00
C LYS A 13 -12.48 -3.05 23.83
N GLN A 14 -11.37 -3.46 23.19
CA GLN A 14 -10.20 -3.95 23.94
C GLN A 14 -8.86 -3.55 23.33
N ARG A 15 -8.62 -3.83 22.05
CA ARG A 15 -7.35 -3.55 21.36
C ARG A 15 -7.62 -2.99 19.99
N GLN A 16 -6.91 -1.92 19.64
CA GLN A 16 -6.96 -1.34 18.31
C GLN A 16 -5.68 -1.69 17.55
N LEU A 17 -5.84 -2.38 16.43
CA LEU A 17 -4.78 -2.64 15.47
C LEU A 17 -4.87 -1.65 14.30
N TRP A 18 -6.06 -1.47 13.73
CA TRP A 18 -6.29 -0.57 12.60
C TRP A 18 -6.41 0.89 13.05
N GLN A 19 -5.79 1.80 12.30
CA GLN A 19 -6.11 3.22 12.39
C GLN A 19 -7.47 3.46 11.70
N GLN A 20 -8.28 4.39 12.23
CA GLN A 20 -9.65 4.62 11.73
C GLN A 20 -9.70 5.51 10.47
N ASN A 21 -8.57 6.13 10.09
CA ASN A 21 -8.47 6.95 8.89
C ASN A 21 -7.92 6.10 7.73
N ASN A 22 -8.62 6.08 6.60
CA ASN A 22 -8.30 5.31 5.40
C ASN A 22 -7.87 6.17 4.20
N GLN A 23 -7.86 7.50 4.31
CA GLN A 23 -7.35 8.45 3.29
C GLN A 23 -7.74 8.09 1.84
N PRO A 24 -9.04 8.02 1.49
CA PRO A 24 -9.45 7.67 0.14
C PRO A 24 -9.05 8.76 -0.86
N VAL A 25 -8.56 8.37 -2.03
CA VAL A 25 -8.24 9.28 -3.13
C VAL A 25 -8.92 8.80 -4.39
N GLU A 26 -9.72 9.67 -5.00
CA GLU A 26 -10.40 9.38 -6.27
C GLU A 26 -9.42 9.38 -7.45
N LEU A 27 -9.57 8.39 -8.32
CA LEU A 27 -8.77 8.22 -9.53
C LEU A 27 -9.59 8.62 -10.75
N TRP A 28 -9.45 9.87 -11.19
CA TRP A 28 -10.31 10.48 -12.22
C TRP A 28 -9.65 10.64 -13.59
N SER A 29 -8.35 10.34 -13.72
CA SER A 29 -7.65 10.37 -15.01
C SER A 29 -6.46 9.41 -15.04
N ASN A 30 -6.04 9.03 -16.24
CA ASN A 30 -4.84 8.20 -16.44
C ASN A 30 -3.60 8.84 -15.80
N LYS A 31 -3.48 10.17 -15.84
CA LYS A 31 -2.39 10.88 -15.17
C LYS A 31 -2.40 10.60 -13.66
N VAL A 32 -3.54 10.77 -13.00
CA VAL A 32 -3.67 10.54 -11.55
C VAL A 32 -3.49 9.06 -11.20
N ILE A 33 -4.00 8.15 -12.02
CA ILE A 33 -3.79 6.71 -11.85
C ILE A 33 -2.28 6.40 -11.88
N SER A 34 -1.57 6.86 -12.90
CA SER A 34 -0.12 6.64 -13.02
C SER A 34 0.67 7.26 -11.86
N GLU A 35 0.29 8.45 -11.41
CA GLU A 35 0.90 9.07 -10.23
C GLU A 35 0.72 8.21 -8.97
N LYS A 36 -0.47 7.67 -8.72
CA LYS A 36 -0.72 6.81 -7.56
C LYS A 36 -0.07 5.43 -7.68
N LEU A 37 -0.03 4.86 -8.89
CA LEU A 37 0.68 3.62 -9.16
C LEU A 37 2.18 3.77 -8.83
N ASN A 38 2.81 4.83 -9.34
CA ASN A 38 4.21 5.15 -9.05
C ASN A 38 4.45 5.36 -7.55
N TYR A 39 3.55 6.07 -6.86
CA TYR A 39 3.64 6.25 -5.42
C TYR A 39 3.62 4.90 -4.66
N ILE A 40 2.67 4.02 -4.99
CA ILE A 40 2.52 2.71 -4.33
C ILE A 40 3.75 1.83 -4.58
N HIS A 41 4.28 1.80 -5.81
CA HIS A 41 5.46 1.00 -6.16
C HIS A 41 6.75 1.52 -5.52
N ASN A 42 6.88 2.84 -5.33
CA ASN A 42 8.05 3.45 -4.69
C ASN A 42 8.01 3.41 -3.16
N ASN A 43 6.83 3.27 -2.55
CA ASN A 43 6.69 3.30 -1.10
C ASN A 43 7.63 2.33 -0.32
N PRO A 44 7.86 1.07 -0.77
CA PRO A 44 8.84 0.19 -0.13
C PRO A 44 10.28 0.70 -0.22
N VAL A 45 10.64 1.42 -1.28
CA VAL A 45 11.99 2.00 -1.47
C VAL A 45 12.17 3.21 -0.57
N GLU A 46 11.21 4.14 -0.58
CA GLU A 46 11.21 5.32 0.29
C GLU A 46 11.21 4.96 1.78
N ALA A 47 10.54 3.86 2.14
CA ALA A 47 10.53 3.33 3.50
C ALA A 47 11.83 2.58 3.89
N GLY A 48 12.76 2.38 2.95
CA GLY A 48 14.03 1.67 3.16
C GLY A 48 13.89 0.16 3.27
N PHE A 49 12.78 -0.42 2.82
CA PHE A 49 12.55 -1.87 2.86
C PHE A 49 13.06 -2.61 1.62
N ALA A 50 13.26 -1.91 0.50
CA ALA A 50 13.79 -2.47 -0.73
C ALA A 50 14.71 -1.47 -1.42
N GLU A 51 15.72 -1.97 -2.13
CA GLU A 51 16.63 -1.12 -2.94
C GLU A 51 15.97 -0.67 -4.26
N GLU A 52 15.09 -1.51 -4.81
CA GLU A 52 14.35 -1.24 -6.04
C GLU A 52 12.89 -1.65 -5.91
N THR A 53 12.00 -1.00 -6.67
CA THR A 53 10.54 -1.17 -6.54
C THR A 53 10.10 -2.61 -6.80
N HIS A 54 10.68 -3.27 -7.80
CA HIS A 54 10.37 -4.65 -8.18
C HIS A 54 11.04 -5.69 -7.26
N HIS A 55 11.94 -5.30 -6.35
CA HIS A 55 12.44 -6.21 -5.33
C HIS A 55 11.40 -6.48 -4.23
N TRP A 56 10.38 -5.63 -4.09
CA TRP A 56 9.35 -5.84 -3.07
C TRP A 56 8.42 -7.01 -3.40
N LYS A 57 8.58 -8.11 -2.65
CA LYS A 57 7.83 -9.36 -2.84
C LYS A 57 6.31 -9.19 -2.86
N TYR A 58 5.78 -8.26 -2.06
CA TYR A 58 4.35 -8.08 -1.86
C TYR A 58 3.80 -6.86 -2.64
N SER A 59 4.31 -6.63 -3.84
CA SER A 59 3.84 -5.60 -4.76
C SER A 59 3.72 -6.16 -6.18
N SER A 60 2.81 -5.57 -6.96
CA SER A 60 2.69 -5.80 -8.41
C SER A 60 3.83 -5.17 -9.22
N ALA A 61 4.72 -4.38 -8.59
CA ALA A 61 5.86 -3.75 -9.26
C ALA A 61 6.70 -4.75 -10.08
N LYS A 62 6.85 -6.00 -9.61
CA LYS A 62 7.44 -7.10 -10.40
C LYS A 62 6.75 -7.33 -11.75
N ASN A 63 5.41 -7.41 -11.74
CA ASN A 63 4.63 -7.61 -12.96
C ASN A 63 4.83 -6.46 -13.95
N TYR A 64 4.90 -5.21 -13.46
CA TYR A 64 5.16 -4.04 -14.31
C TYR A 64 6.60 -3.99 -14.84
N ALA A 65 7.55 -4.67 -14.17
CA ALA A 65 8.92 -4.87 -14.65
C ALA A 65 9.05 -6.04 -15.65
N GLY A 66 7.93 -6.70 -16.02
CA GLY A 66 7.94 -7.86 -16.92
C GLY A 66 8.31 -9.17 -16.22
N GLU A 67 8.42 -9.18 -14.90
CA GLU A 67 8.68 -10.38 -14.11
C GLU A 67 7.39 -11.06 -13.64
N LEU A 68 7.48 -12.34 -13.28
CA LEU A 68 6.39 -13.04 -12.62
C LEU A 68 6.28 -12.60 -11.16
N GLY A 69 5.24 -11.80 -10.85
CA GLY A 69 4.84 -11.49 -9.49
C GLY A 69 4.26 -12.71 -8.75
N GLN A 70 3.94 -12.54 -7.47
CA GLN A 70 3.32 -13.60 -6.65
C GLN A 70 1.95 -14.03 -7.18
N LEU A 71 1.26 -13.12 -7.87
CA LEU A 71 -0.01 -13.37 -8.53
C LEU A 71 0.09 -12.87 -9.98
N PRO A 72 -0.62 -13.52 -10.93
CA PRO A 72 -0.75 -12.99 -12.26
C PRO A 72 -1.52 -11.67 -12.21
N VAL A 73 -1.05 -10.68 -12.96
CA VAL A 73 -1.68 -9.37 -13.11
C VAL A 73 -1.85 -9.11 -14.59
N GLU A 74 -3.06 -8.75 -14.99
CA GLU A 74 -3.35 -8.26 -16.33
C GLU A 74 -3.08 -6.75 -16.37
N LEU A 75 -2.19 -6.33 -17.27
CA LEU A 75 -1.91 -4.92 -17.53
C LEU A 75 -2.86 -4.47 -18.65
N LEU A 76 -3.70 -3.48 -18.34
CA LEU A 76 -4.67 -2.89 -19.27
C LEU A 76 -4.05 -1.77 -20.11
#